data_AF-F9F3P2-F1
#
_entry.id   AF-F9F3P2-F1
#
_cell.length_a   1.000
_cell.length_b   1.000
_cell.length_c   1.000
_cell.angle_alpha   90.00
_cell.angle_beta   90.00
_cell.angle_gamma   90.00
#
_symmetry.space_group_name_H-M   'P 1'
#
loop_
_entity.id
_entity.type
_entity.pdbx_description
1 polymer ?
#
loop_
_entity_poly.entity_id
_entity_poly.type
_entity_poly.pdbx_seq_one_letter_code
_entity_poly.pdbx_strand_id
1 'polypeptide(L)'
;MLQDEHVGEVFILIDALDECDRSTRKALLRCIRELFQASPESEGNFKFLVTCRPEIDDIEFELDGIGVALKMDSGEVNADLSDYINLKSEDLAQRKKYSQSLGAKVKKALVGEAGGTFLWVSLMINELGSIPNYEVERKLKDLPKGLDEAYTRILEDNIPKERQEDARFLLLSMISARRPLKKKEIAASFAFWKTSLVSTSATNLSKIFY
;
A
#
# COMPACT_ATOMS: atom_id res chain seq x y z
N MET A 1 2.42 -20.65 27.96
CA MET A 1 2.30 -19.18 27.89
C MET A 1 0.93 -18.76 27.39
N LEU A 2 0.44 -19.24 26.24
CA LEU A 2 -0.91 -18.88 25.72
C LEU A 2 -2.08 -19.69 26.34
N GLN A 3 -1.79 -20.81 27.01
CA GLN A 3 -2.75 -21.63 27.75
C GLN A 3 -2.59 -21.49 29.28
N ASP A 4 -1.88 -20.46 29.73
CA ASP A 4 -1.68 -20.24 31.17
C ASP A 4 -2.89 -19.46 31.71
N GLU A 5 -3.67 -20.09 32.59
CA GLU A 5 -4.86 -19.50 33.20
C GLU A 5 -4.56 -18.25 34.05
N HIS A 6 -3.30 -18.02 34.43
CA HIS A 6 -2.88 -16.83 35.18
C HIS A 6 -2.55 -15.63 34.29
N VAL A 7 -2.43 -15.86 32.97
CA VAL A 7 -2.24 -14.78 32.00
C VAL A 7 -3.62 -14.27 31.63
N GLY A 8 -3.87 -12.99 31.92
CA GLY A 8 -5.12 -12.31 31.52
C GLY A 8 -5.26 -12.24 29.99
N GLU A 9 -6.26 -11.50 29.52
CA GLU A 9 -6.55 -11.42 28.09
C GLU A 9 -5.38 -10.84 27.27
N VAL A 10 -4.97 -11.55 26.21
CA VAL A 10 -3.87 -11.23 25.29
C VAL A 10 -4.44 -10.91 23.92
N PHE A 11 -4.12 -9.73 23.39
CA PHE A 11 -4.47 -9.36 22.02
C PHE A 11 -3.26 -9.48 21.11
N ILE A 12 -3.40 -10.22 20.01
CA ILE A 12 -2.37 -10.45 19.01
C ILE A 12 -2.82 -9.81 17.70
N LEU A 13 -2.10 -8.76 17.28
CA LEU A 13 -2.29 -8.13 15.98
C LEU A 13 -1.22 -8.65 15.02
N ILE A 14 -1.67 -9.20 13.89
CA ILE A 14 -0.80 -9.61 12.79
C ILE A 14 -1.14 -8.71 11.60
N ASP A 15 -0.25 -7.77 11.31
CA ASP A 15 -0.44 -6.82 10.23
C ASP A 15 0.15 -7.34 8.91
N ALA A 16 -0.57 -7.13 7.80
CA ALA A 16 -0.19 -7.46 6.43
C ALA A 16 0.31 -8.90 6.25
N LEU A 17 -0.47 -9.88 6.71
CA LEU A 17 -0.08 -11.30 6.66
C LEU A 17 0.26 -11.80 5.25
N ASP A 18 -0.34 -11.22 4.21
CA ASP A 18 -0.08 -11.58 2.82
C ASP A 18 1.34 -11.23 2.33
N GLU A 19 2.04 -10.32 3.03
CA GLU A 19 3.45 -9.98 2.76
C GLU A 19 4.44 -11.01 3.32
N CYS A 20 3.98 -11.99 4.11
CA CYS A 20 4.82 -13.10 4.56
C CYS A 20 5.12 -14.08 3.43
N ASP A 21 6.34 -14.63 3.42
CA ASP A 21 6.67 -15.78 2.57
C ASP A 21 5.65 -16.90 2.79
N ARG A 22 5.21 -17.50 1.68
CA ARG A 22 4.13 -18.50 1.66
C ARG A 22 4.36 -19.66 2.63
N SER A 23 5.59 -20.15 2.76
CA SER A 23 5.89 -21.29 3.64
C SER A 23 5.76 -20.93 5.11
N THR A 24 6.23 -19.73 5.48
CA THR A 24 6.15 -19.21 6.84
C THR A 24 4.71 -18.85 7.20
N ARG A 25 4.01 -18.18 6.26
CA ARG A 25 2.59 -17.86 6.38
C ARG A 25 1.73 -19.09 6.63
N LYS A 26 1.93 -20.16 5.85
CA LYS A 26 1.18 -21.42 6.01
C LYS A 26 1.44 -22.08 7.35
N ALA A 27 2.69 -22.10 7.82
CA ALA A 27 3.02 -22.65 9.12
C ALA A 27 2.35 -21.86 10.25
N LEU A 28 2.37 -20.52 10.17
CA LEU A 28 1.70 -19.64 11.13
C LEU A 28 0.19 -19.84 11.17
N LEU A 29 -0.46 -19.86 10.00
CA LEU A 29 -1.91 -20.09 9.87
C LEU A 29 -2.33 -21.42 10.48
N ARG A 30 -1.57 -22.49 10.23
CA ARG A 30 -1.82 -23.80 10.84
C ARG A 30 -1.72 -23.76 12.36
N CYS A 31 -0.71 -23.09 12.91
CA CYS A 31 -0.58 -22.91 14.36
C CYS A 31 -1.78 -22.16 14.95
N ILE A 32 -2.25 -21.10 14.28
CA ILE A 32 -3.44 -20.34 14.72
C ILE A 32 -4.68 -21.26 14.73
N ARG A 33 -4.89 -22.04 13.67
CA ARG A 33 -5.98 -23.01 13.58
C ARG A 33 -5.93 -24.06 14.68
N GLU A 34 -4.76 -24.66 14.92
CA GLU A 34 -4.56 -25.64 15.99
C GLU A 34 -4.86 -25.04 17.37
N LEU A 35 -4.49 -23.78 17.63
CA LEU A 35 -4.77 -23.08 18.89
C LEU A 35 -6.28 -22.95 19.15
N PHE A 36 -7.07 -22.58 18.13
CA PHE A 36 -8.52 -22.44 18.26
C PHE A 36 -9.25 -23.79 18.31
N GLN A 37 -8.73 -24.83 17.65
CA GLN A 37 -9.30 -26.18 17.72
C GLN A 37 -9.04 -26.87 19.06
N ALA A 38 -7.90 -26.60 19.70
CA ALA A 38 -7.53 -27.22 20.97
C ALA A 38 -8.26 -26.65 22.20
N SER A 39 -8.97 -25.51 22.05
CA SER A 39 -9.61 -24.80 23.16
C SER A 39 -11.10 -24.52 22.90
N PRO A 40 -11.96 -25.53 22.68
CA PRO A 40 -13.36 -25.31 22.31
C PRO A 40 -14.28 -24.93 23.49
N GLU A 41 -13.88 -25.18 24.74
CA GLU A 41 -14.74 -25.02 25.93
C GLU A 41 -14.34 -23.87 26.86
N SER A 42 -13.19 -23.22 26.63
CA SER A 42 -12.77 -22.02 27.37
C SER A 42 -12.82 -20.81 26.44
N GLU A 43 -13.36 -19.69 26.94
CA GLU A 43 -13.08 -18.38 26.34
C GLU A 43 -11.57 -18.16 26.45
N GLY A 44 -10.83 -18.61 25.43
CA GLY A 44 -9.37 -18.57 25.45
C GLY A 44 -8.90 -17.15 25.77
N ASN A 45 -7.84 -17.02 26.57
CA ASN A 45 -7.29 -15.73 26.98
C ASN A 45 -6.58 -15.01 25.83
N PHE A 46 -6.85 -15.33 24.56
CA PHE A 46 -6.21 -14.72 23.41
C PHE A 46 -7.19 -14.37 22.30
N LYS A 47 -7.00 -13.18 21.73
CA LYS A 47 -7.78 -12.65 20.60
C LYS A 47 -6.82 -12.30 19.47
N PHE A 48 -7.16 -12.73 18.26
CA PHE A 48 -6.39 -12.42 17.06
C PHE A 48 -7.12 -11.37 16.23
N LEU A 49 -6.36 -10.39 15.75
CA LEU A 49 -6.75 -9.52 14.64
C LEU A 49 -5.69 -9.68 13.55
N VAL A 50 -6.12 -10.11 12.37
CA VAL A 50 -5.23 -10.34 11.23
C VAL A 50 -5.66 -9.42 10.11
N THR A 51 -4.74 -8.66 9.53
CA THR A 51 -4.98 -7.86 8.32
C THR A 51 -4.27 -8.51 7.14
N CYS A 52 -4.93 -8.50 5.98
CA CYS A 52 -4.34 -8.94 4.71
C CYS A 52 -5.09 -8.32 3.54
N ARG A 53 -4.47 -8.34 2.36
CA ARG A 53 -5.19 -8.10 1.11
C ARG A 53 -6.21 -9.23 0.83
N PRO A 54 -7.30 -8.94 0.10
CA PRO A 54 -8.27 -9.96 -0.30
C PRO A 54 -7.67 -10.93 -1.33
N GLU A 55 -8.38 -12.03 -1.61
CA GLU A 55 -8.07 -12.97 -2.71
C GLU A 55 -6.73 -13.70 -2.53
N ILE A 56 -6.37 -13.98 -1.28
CA ILE A 56 -5.20 -14.78 -0.93
C ILE A 56 -5.68 -16.17 -0.49
N ASP A 57 -5.79 -17.08 -1.45
CA ASP A 57 -6.42 -18.41 -1.31
C ASP A 57 -5.99 -19.18 -0.05
N ASP A 58 -4.70 -19.16 0.29
CA ASP A 58 -4.20 -19.91 1.44
C ASP A 58 -4.58 -19.29 2.79
N ILE A 59 -4.72 -17.96 2.87
CA ILE A 59 -5.23 -17.29 4.08
C ILE A 59 -6.72 -17.59 4.23
N GLU A 60 -7.51 -17.41 3.17
CA GLU A 60 -8.95 -17.64 3.19
C GLU A 60 -9.28 -19.10 3.54
N PHE A 61 -8.56 -20.06 2.96
CA PHE A 61 -8.75 -21.48 3.25
C PHE A 61 -8.33 -21.87 4.68
N GLU A 62 -7.20 -21.36 5.17
CA GLU A 62 -6.70 -21.76 6.50
C GLU A 62 -7.41 -21.05 7.67
N LEU A 63 -8.07 -19.92 7.41
CA LEU A 63 -8.90 -19.22 8.40
C LEU A 63 -10.40 -19.51 8.23
N ASP A 64 -10.79 -20.32 7.25
CA ASP A 64 -12.19 -20.73 7.10
C ASP A 64 -12.69 -21.41 8.38
N GLY A 65 -13.86 -20.96 8.84
CA GLY A 65 -14.47 -21.36 10.11
C GLY A 65 -13.80 -20.81 11.38
N ILE A 66 -12.76 -19.98 11.27
CA ILE A 66 -12.03 -19.39 12.41
C ILE A 66 -12.27 -17.88 12.45
N GLY A 67 -13.10 -17.44 13.40
CA GLY A 67 -13.40 -16.03 13.62
C GLY A 67 -14.35 -15.43 12.58
N VAL A 68 -14.26 -14.11 12.40
CA VAL A 68 -15.13 -13.34 11.50
C VAL A 68 -14.26 -12.60 10.49
N ALA A 69 -14.48 -12.87 9.20
CA ALA A 69 -13.84 -12.13 8.13
C ALA A 69 -14.53 -10.77 7.94
N LEU A 70 -13.79 -9.69 8.18
CA LEU A 70 -14.24 -8.33 7.90
C LEU A 70 -13.70 -7.91 6.54
N LYS A 71 -14.55 -7.94 5.51
CA LYS A 71 -14.19 -7.46 4.17
C LYS A 71 -14.46 -5.96 4.10
N MET A 72 -13.42 -5.17 3.88
CA MET A 72 -13.58 -3.76 3.53
C MET A 72 -14.05 -3.67 2.08
N ASP A 73 -15.36 -3.69 1.90
CA ASP A 73 -15.98 -3.71 0.58
C ASP A 73 -16.00 -2.31 -0.04
N SER A 74 -15.93 -2.24 -1.36
CA SER A 74 -15.80 -0.97 -2.11
C SER A 74 -16.98 -0.02 -1.91
N GLY A 75 -18.16 -0.54 -1.56
CA GLY A 75 -19.37 0.25 -1.31
C GLY A 75 -19.29 1.11 -0.05
N GLU A 76 -18.96 0.52 1.10
CA GLU A 76 -18.81 1.23 2.37
C GLU A 76 -17.54 2.12 2.35
N VAL A 77 -16.46 1.62 1.73
CA VAL A 77 -15.24 2.39 1.49
C VAL A 77 -15.52 3.69 0.74
N ASN A 78 -16.48 3.72 -0.19
CA ASN A 78 -16.83 4.95 -0.92
C ASN A 78 -17.56 5.98 -0.05
N ALA A 79 -18.37 5.56 0.91
CA ALA A 79 -19.04 6.46 1.85
C ALA A 79 -18.02 7.03 2.85
N ASP A 80 -17.22 6.18 3.48
CA ASP A 80 -16.16 6.57 4.41
C ASP A 80 -15.12 7.48 3.74
N LEU A 81 -14.76 7.19 2.49
CA LEU A 81 -13.87 8.03 1.70
C LEU A 81 -14.49 9.40 1.42
N SER A 82 -15.79 9.46 1.13
CA SER A 82 -16.50 10.73 0.93
C SER A 82 -16.46 11.59 2.19
N ASP A 83 -16.70 10.99 3.36
CA ASP A 83 -16.62 11.68 4.65
C ASP A 83 -15.18 12.10 4.99
N TYR A 84 -14.21 11.25 4.67
CA TYR A 84 -12.79 11.60 4.80
C TYR A 84 -12.40 12.79 3.91
N ILE A 85 -12.85 12.81 2.64
CA ILE A 85 -12.61 13.94 1.73
C ILE A 85 -13.27 15.20 2.28
N ASN A 86 -14.50 15.11 2.82
CA ASN A 86 -15.19 16.24 3.44
C ASN A 86 -14.36 16.82 4.59
N LEU A 87 -14.01 15.99 5.58
CA LEU A 87 -13.22 16.38 6.73
C LEU A 87 -11.88 17.00 6.34
N LYS A 88 -11.13 16.37 5.43
CA LYS A 88 -9.80 16.85 5.04
C LYS A 88 -9.85 18.11 4.18
N SER A 89 -10.82 18.22 3.27
CA SER A 89 -10.98 19.42 2.45
C SER A 89 -11.44 20.63 3.27
N GLU A 90 -12.31 20.42 4.27
CA GLU A 90 -12.75 21.46 5.21
C GLU A 90 -11.60 21.92 6.11
N ASP A 91 -10.84 20.99 6.70
CA ASP A 91 -9.64 21.31 7.47
C ASP A 91 -8.63 22.14 6.64
N LEU A 92 -8.35 21.69 5.41
CA LEU A 92 -7.46 22.42 4.52
C LEU A 92 -8.00 23.82 4.20
N ALA A 93 -9.29 23.95 3.90
CA ALA A 93 -9.93 25.22 3.61
C ALA A 93 -9.85 26.19 4.80
N GLN A 94 -10.02 25.71 6.03
CA GLN A 94 -9.86 26.52 7.24
C GLN A 94 -8.41 26.95 7.43
N ARG A 95 -7.44 26.03 7.37
CA ARG A 95 -6.01 26.32 7.54
C ARG A 95 -5.49 27.32 6.50
N LYS A 96 -5.93 27.19 5.25
CA LYS A 96 -5.53 28.05 4.13
C LYS A 96 -6.42 29.27 3.94
N LYS A 97 -7.51 29.41 4.71
CA LYS A 97 -8.52 30.47 4.56
C LYS A 97 -9.09 30.56 3.14
N TYR A 98 -9.47 29.42 2.56
CA TYR A 98 -10.10 29.39 1.24
C TYR A 98 -11.45 30.10 1.24
N SER A 99 -11.79 30.73 0.12
CA SER A 99 -13.17 31.17 -0.12
C SER A 99 -14.08 29.95 -0.25
N GLN A 100 -15.37 30.13 0.00
CA GLN A 100 -16.36 29.06 -0.14
C GLN A 100 -16.33 28.44 -1.55
N SER A 101 -16.16 29.27 -2.59
CA SER A 101 -16.01 28.82 -3.97
C SER A 101 -14.76 27.95 -4.17
N LEU A 102 -13.61 28.35 -3.63
CA LEU A 102 -12.37 27.59 -3.79
C LEU A 102 -12.44 26.25 -3.02
N GLY A 103 -12.95 26.26 -1.79
CA GLY A 103 -13.15 25.04 -1.00
C GLY A 103 -14.07 24.04 -1.70
N ALA A 104 -15.18 24.52 -2.30
CA ALA A 104 -16.07 23.67 -3.08
C ALA A 104 -15.40 23.07 -4.32
N LYS A 105 -14.54 23.83 -5.03
CA LYS A 105 -13.75 23.32 -6.16
C LYS A 105 -12.75 22.25 -5.72
N VAL A 106 -12.05 22.46 -4.60
CA VAL A 106 -11.10 21.48 -4.03
C VAL A 106 -11.82 20.18 -3.69
N LYS A 107 -12.92 20.25 -2.92
CA LYS A 107 -13.73 19.08 -2.57
C LYS A 107 -14.21 18.32 -3.80
N LYS A 108 -14.75 19.04 -4.79
CA LYS A 108 -15.22 18.44 -6.05
C LYS A 108 -14.11 17.71 -6.81
N ALA A 109 -12.93 18.30 -6.89
CA ALA A 109 -11.79 17.68 -7.57
C ALA A 109 -11.32 16.42 -6.84
N LEU A 110 -11.23 16.46 -5.51
CA LEU A 110 -10.81 15.29 -4.71
C LEU A 110 -11.81 14.12 -4.85
N VAL A 111 -13.11 14.39 -4.82
CA VAL A 111 -14.14 13.36 -5.04
C VAL A 111 -14.02 12.74 -6.44
N GLY A 112 -13.74 13.56 -7.46
CA GLY A 112 -13.66 13.08 -8.84
C GLY A 112 -12.44 12.21 -9.14
N GLU A 113 -11.29 12.51 -8.52
CA GLU A 113 -10.00 11.93 -8.92
C GLU A 113 -9.43 10.91 -7.91
N ALA A 114 -10.04 10.74 -6.73
CA ALA A 114 -9.50 9.87 -5.67
C ALA A 114 -9.41 8.38 -6.00
N GLY A 115 -10.20 7.89 -6.96
CA GLY A 115 -10.18 6.49 -7.39
C GLY A 115 -10.34 5.50 -6.23
N GLY A 116 -11.19 5.81 -5.25
CA GLY A 116 -11.45 4.95 -4.09
C GLY A 116 -10.32 4.90 -3.05
N THR A 117 -9.30 5.77 -3.13
CA THR A 117 -8.09 5.63 -2.31
C THR A 117 -7.88 6.77 -1.30
N PHE A 118 -7.93 6.45 -0.01
CA PHE A 118 -7.63 7.40 1.09
C PHE A 118 -6.21 7.98 1.00
N LEU A 119 -5.23 7.16 0.63
CA LEU A 119 -3.84 7.60 0.51
C LEU A 119 -3.69 8.71 -0.55
N TRP A 120 -4.36 8.55 -1.69
CA TRP A 120 -4.34 9.56 -2.74
C TRP A 120 -4.89 10.90 -2.22
N VAL A 121 -6.01 10.88 -1.52
CA VAL A 121 -6.62 12.10 -0.93
C VAL A 121 -5.63 12.76 0.04
N SER A 122 -4.97 11.96 0.89
CA SER A 122 -3.95 12.46 1.82
C SER A 122 -2.78 13.14 1.10
N LEU A 123 -2.27 12.53 0.03
CA LEU A 123 -1.20 13.09 -0.79
C LEU A 123 -1.60 14.43 -1.41
N MET A 124 -2.79 14.49 -2.02
CA MET A 124 -3.27 15.71 -2.67
C MET A 124 -3.58 16.82 -1.67
N ILE A 125 -4.15 16.50 -0.50
CA ILE A 125 -4.37 17.48 0.57
C ILE A 125 -3.04 18.06 1.05
N ASN A 126 -2.00 17.24 1.16
CA ASN A 126 -0.67 17.70 1.55
C ASN A 126 -0.05 18.60 0.46
N GLU A 127 -0.16 18.21 -0.81
CA GLU A 127 0.34 19.00 -1.94
C GLU A 127 -0.39 20.35 -2.08
N LEU A 128 -1.72 20.36 -2.02
CA LEU A 128 -2.50 21.61 -2.00
C LEU A 128 -2.19 22.44 -0.73
N GLY A 129 -1.85 21.76 0.36
CA GLY A 129 -1.39 22.35 1.62
C GLY A 129 -0.03 23.05 1.51
N SER A 130 0.84 22.68 0.57
CA SER A 130 2.18 23.25 0.44
C SER A 130 2.24 24.43 -0.54
N ILE A 131 1.28 24.58 -1.44
CA ILE A 131 1.29 25.63 -2.48
C ILE A 131 0.54 26.91 -2.07
N PRO A 132 0.85 28.09 -2.65
CA PRO A 132 0.09 29.31 -2.44
C PRO A 132 -1.36 29.23 -2.96
N ASN A 133 -2.30 29.93 -2.30
CA ASN A 133 -3.74 29.87 -2.65
C ASN A 133 -4.03 30.24 -4.11
N TYR A 134 -3.30 31.18 -4.71
CA TYR A 134 -3.51 31.60 -6.10
C TYR A 134 -3.14 30.50 -7.12
N GLU A 135 -2.37 29.49 -6.71
CA GLU A 135 -1.97 28.36 -7.55
C GLU A 135 -2.93 27.18 -7.47
N VAL A 136 -3.75 27.11 -6.41
CA VAL A 136 -4.63 25.98 -6.12
C VAL A 136 -5.55 25.68 -7.30
N GLU A 137 -6.26 26.68 -7.84
CA GLU A 137 -7.18 26.43 -8.97
C GLU A 137 -6.47 25.91 -10.22
N ARG A 138 -5.23 26.33 -10.46
CA ARG A 138 -4.42 25.80 -11.55
C ARG A 138 -4.04 24.35 -11.26
N LYS A 139 -3.61 24.06 -10.04
CA LYS A 139 -3.20 22.72 -9.62
C LYS A 139 -4.36 21.71 -9.64
N LEU A 140 -5.57 22.15 -9.31
CA LEU A 140 -6.78 21.31 -9.37
C LEU A 140 -7.07 20.77 -10.79
N LYS A 141 -6.61 21.46 -11.84
CA LYS A 141 -6.78 21.01 -13.24
C LYS A 141 -5.76 19.95 -13.64
N ASP A 142 -4.75 19.74 -12.80
CA ASP A 142 -3.60 18.89 -13.05
C ASP A 142 -3.31 18.02 -11.82
N LEU A 143 -4.37 17.50 -11.19
CA LEU A 143 -4.23 16.45 -10.19
C LEU A 143 -4.09 15.09 -10.90
N PRO A 144 -3.22 14.20 -10.42
CA PRO A 144 -3.15 12.83 -10.91
C PRO A 144 -4.45 12.07 -10.63
N LYS A 145 -4.90 11.21 -11.54
CA LYS A 145 -6.06 10.34 -11.32
C LYS A 145 -5.66 9.08 -10.57
N GLY A 146 -6.10 8.96 -9.32
CA GLY A 146 -5.77 7.82 -8.47
C GLY A 146 -4.28 7.65 -8.19
N LEU A 147 -3.92 6.59 -7.46
CA LEU A 147 -2.53 6.36 -7.03
C LEU A 147 -1.58 6.07 -8.19
N ASP A 148 -2.03 5.35 -9.23
CA ASP A 148 -1.15 4.95 -10.32
C ASP A 148 -0.55 6.17 -11.02
N GLU A 149 -1.39 7.13 -11.43
CA GLU A 149 -0.90 8.36 -12.04
C GLU A 149 -0.08 9.20 -11.06
N ALA A 150 -0.44 9.19 -9.76
CA ALA A 150 0.33 9.90 -8.75
C ALA A 150 1.76 9.35 -8.65
N TYR A 151 1.93 8.03 -8.62
CA TYR A 151 3.25 7.40 -8.63
C TYR A 151 4.00 7.59 -9.95
N THR A 152 3.31 7.53 -11.10
CA THR A 152 3.93 7.85 -12.39
C THR A 152 4.54 9.24 -12.38
N ARG A 153 3.78 10.26 -11.95
CA ARG A 153 4.28 11.64 -11.86
C ARG A 153 5.43 11.76 -10.88
N ILE A 154 5.33 11.16 -9.69
CA ILE A 154 6.43 11.18 -8.71
C ILE A 154 7.72 10.61 -9.31
N LEU A 155 7.63 9.50 -10.03
CA LEU A 155 8.79 8.87 -10.66
C LEU A 155 9.33 9.73 -11.81
N GLU A 156 8.47 10.27 -12.66
CA GLU A 156 8.86 11.11 -13.81
C GLU A 156 9.45 12.46 -13.39
N ASP A 157 8.88 13.11 -12.37
CA ASP A 157 9.29 14.43 -11.90
C ASP A 157 10.60 14.38 -11.10
N ASN A 158 10.85 13.28 -10.37
CA ASN A 158 12.01 13.17 -9.48
C ASN A 158 13.18 12.37 -10.07
N ILE A 159 12.98 11.63 -11.15
CA ILE A 159 14.01 10.82 -11.79
C ILE A 159 14.34 11.40 -13.17
N PRO A 160 15.57 11.93 -13.38
CA PRO A 160 16.00 12.41 -14.69
C PRO A 160 15.83 11.35 -15.77
N LYS A 161 15.45 11.75 -16.99
CA LYS A 161 15.17 10.84 -18.10
C LYS A 161 16.31 9.84 -18.35
N GLU A 162 17.56 10.29 -18.21
CA GLU A 162 18.76 9.47 -18.41
C GLU A 162 18.92 8.36 -17.37
N ARG A 163 18.21 8.46 -16.23
CA ARG A 163 18.25 7.50 -15.10
C ARG A 163 16.95 6.71 -14.95
N GLN A 164 15.96 6.90 -15.82
CA GLN A 164 14.69 6.18 -15.71
C GLN A 164 14.87 4.67 -15.91
N GLU A 165 15.68 4.25 -16.87
CA GLU A 165 16.01 2.82 -17.04
C GLU A 165 16.74 2.24 -15.83
N ASP A 166 17.61 3.03 -15.22
CA ASP A 166 18.38 2.62 -14.02
C ASP A 166 17.44 2.40 -12.85
N ALA A 167 16.56 3.36 -12.58
CA ALA A 167 15.56 3.27 -11.54
C ALA A 167 14.60 2.10 -11.80
N ARG A 168 14.16 1.91 -13.04
CA ARG A 168 13.30 0.79 -13.43
C ARG A 168 13.98 -0.55 -13.14
N PHE A 169 15.24 -0.71 -13.53
CA PHE A 169 15.99 -1.93 -13.23
C PHE A 169 16.10 -2.18 -11.72
N LEU A 170 16.42 -1.14 -10.94
CA LEU A 170 16.56 -1.25 -9.49
C LEU A 170 15.23 -1.63 -8.83
N LEU A 171 14.14 -0.96 -9.18
CA LEU A 171 12.80 -1.21 -8.65
C LEU A 171 12.32 -2.63 -9.00
N LEU A 172 12.47 -3.04 -10.26
CA LEU A 172 12.12 -4.41 -10.67
C LEU A 172 12.99 -5.45 -9.95
N SER A 173 14.29 -5.19 -9.80
CA SER A 173 15.18 -6.09 -9.04
C SER A 173 14.74 -6.25 -7.59
N MET A 174 14.25 -5.17 -6.96
CA MET A 174 13.74 -5.21 -5.59
C MET A 174 12.44 -6.01 -5.48
N ILE A 175 11.50 -5.82 -6.42
CA ILE A 175 10.19 -6.49 -6.41
C ILE A 175 10.33 -7.97 -6.80
N SER A 176 11.21 -8.30 -7.74
CA SER A 176 11.40 -9.68 -8.22
C SER A 176 12.30 -10.53 -7.31
N ALA A 177 12.99 -9.92 -6.34
CA ALA A 177 13.86 -10.67 -5.46
C ALA A 177 13.06 -11.50 -4.45
N ARG A 178 13.44 -12.78 -4.28
CA ARG A 178 12.83 -13.68 -3.28
C ARG A 178 13.03 -13.25 -1.83
N ARG A 179 13.94 -12.31 -1.59
CA ARG A 179 14.22 -11.70 -0.29
C ARG A 179 14.73 -10.29 -0.49
N PRO A 180 14.65 -9.42 0.53
CA PRO A 180 15.31 -8.13 0.49
C PRO A 180 16.80 -8.26 0.08
N LEU A 181 17.18 -7.53 -0.95
CA LEU A 181 18.55 -7.49 -1.45
C LEU A 181 19.40 -6.58 -0.55
N LYS A 182 20.62 -7.03 -0.25
CA LYS A 182 21.62 -6.19 0.43
C LYS A 182 22.11 -5.12 -0.53
N LYS A 183 22.54 -3.97 0.00
CA LYS A 183 23.09 -2.86 -0.80
C LYS A 183 24.19 -3.32 -1.79
N LYS A 184 25.08 -4.22 -1.36
CA LYS A 184 26.14 -4.77 -2.22
C LYS A 184 25.60 -5.65 -3.34
N GLU A 185 24.52 -6.40 -3.10
CA GLU A 185 23.88 -7.26 -4.09
C GLU A 185 23.21 -6.41 -5.16
N ILE A 186 22.45 -5.38 -4.76
CA ILE A 186 21.85 -4.42 -5.69
C ILE A 186 22.94 -3.74 -6.54
N ALA A 187 24.01 -3.26 -5.92
CA ALA A 187 25.11 -2.61 -6.62
C ALA A 187 25.78 -3.56 -7.63
N ALA A 188 26.02 -4.82 -7.26
CA ALA A 188 26.60 -5.83 -8.15
C ALA A 188 25.67 -6.17 -9.31
N SER A 189 24.37 -6.40 -9.05
CA SER A 189 23.36 -6.66 -10.08
C SER A 189 23.24 -5.49 -11.06
N PHE A 190 23.24 -4.26 -10.54
CA PHE A 190 23.20 -3.05 -11.36
C PHE A 190 24.45 -2.89 -12.24
N ALA A 191 25.64 -3.09 -11.68
CA ALA A 191 26.89 -3.02 -12.42
C ALA A 191 26.95 -4.10 -13.52
N PHE A 192 26.51 -5.32 -13.22
CA PHE A 192 26.43 -6.41 -14.19
C PHE A 192 25.47 -6.10 -15.33
N TRP A 193 24.25 -5.63 -15.02
CA TRP A 193 23.25 -5.24 -16.01
C TRP A 193 23.74 -4.10 -16.90
N LYS A 194 24.33 -3.05 -16.33
CA LYS A 194 24.89 -1.93 -17.10
C LYS A 194 26.02 -2.36 -18.03
N THR A 195 26.95 -3.17 -17.53
CA THR A 195 28.06 -3.68 -18.34
C THR A 195 27.53 -4.56 -19.47
N SER A 196 26.51 -5.38 -19.17
CA SER A 196 25.85 -6.23 -20.15
C SER A 196 25.15 -5.41 -21.23
N LEU A 197 24.47 -4.31 -20.89
CA LEU A 197 23.87 -3.41 -21.89
C LEU A 197 24.91 -2.81 -22.84
N VAL A 198 26.05 -2.37 -22.31
CA VAL A 198 27.15 -1.82 -23.13
C VAL A 198 27.69 -2.88 -24.11
N SER A 199 27.81 -4.14 -23.68
CA SER A 199 28.19 -5.24 -24.58
C SER A 199 27.07 -5.68 -25.54
N THR A 200 25.80 -5.44 -25.19
CA THR A 200 24.61 -5.90 -25.93
C THR A 200 24.09 -4.88 -26.95
N SER A 201 24.79 -3.75 -27.13
CA SER A 201 24.70 -2.90 -28.34
C SER A 201 24.94 -3.67 -29.65
N ALA A 202 25.24 -4.97 -29.58
CA ALA A 202 25.31 -5.92 -30.68
C ALA A 202 24.13 -6.93 -30.79
N THR A 203 23.24 -7.16 -29.80
CA THR A 203 22.09 -8.10 -29.99
C THR A 203 20.97 -8.08 -28.91
N ASN A 204 19.77 -7.59 -29.25
CA ASN A 204 18.43 -7.77 -28.61
C ASN A 204 18.26 -8.33 -27.17
N LEU A 205 17.61 -7.54 -26.30
CA LEU A 205 17.37 -7.72 -24.85
C LEU A 205 16.11 -8.52 -24.43
N SER A 206 15.72 -9.58 -25.14
CA SER A 206 14.47 -10.30 -24.80
C SER A 206 14.63 -11.47 -23.80
N LYS A 207 15.69 -11.54 -22.98
CA LYS A 207 16.03 -12.80 -22.26
C LYS A 207 16.31 -12.71 -20.75
N ILE A 208 16.05 -11.60 -20.08
CA ILE A 208 16.42 -11.50 -18.65
C ILE A 208 15.29 -11.89 -17.67
N PHE A 209 14.04 -12.04 -18.12
CA PHE A 209 12.91 -12.28 -17.21
C PHE A 209 11.94 -13.41 -17.61
N TYR A 210 12.43 -14.47 -18.26
CA TYR A 210 11.73 -15.77 -18.31
C TYR A 210 12.67 -16.90 -17.94
#